data_AF-A0A5P9PS19-F1
#
_entry.id   AF-A0A5P9PS19-F1
#
_cell.length_a   1.000
_cell.length_b   1.000
_cell.length_c   1.000
_cell.angle_alpha   90.00
_cell.angle_beta   90.00
_cell.angle_gamma   90.00
#
_symmetry.space_group_name_H-M   'P 1'
#
loop_
_entity.id
_entity.type
_entity.pdbx_description
1 polymer ?
#
loop_
_entity_poly.entity_id
_entity_poly.type
_entity_poly.pdbx_seq_one_letter_code
_entity_poly.pdbx_strand_id
1 'polypeptide(L)' 'MTSPRRIDAGRGLGQVVLAVLEILRDLLERQALRRVDNGSLSPEEVERLGQALIALDRQFAELREAITATEPDRERNIPS' A
#
# COMPACT_ATOMS: atom_id res chain seq x y z
N MET A 1 15.55 31.84 -14.12
CA MET A 1 14.11 31.50 -14.15
C MET A 1 13.94 30.15 -13.48
N THR A 2 13.63 30.14 -12.18
CA THR A 2 13.30 28.90 -11.45
C THR A 2 11.90 28.47 -11.87
N SER A 3 11.81 27.43 -12.70
CA SER A 3 10.53 26.83 -13.04
C SER A 3 9.84 26.39 -11.73
N PRO A 4 8.61 26.87 -11.47
CA PRO A 4 7.92 26.56 -10.24
C PRO A 4 7.57 25.07 -10.22
N ARG A 5 8.05 24.39 -9.18
CA ARG A 5 7.38 23.27 -8.49
C ARG A 5 6.46 22.45 -9.41
N ARG A 6 7.04 21.57 -10.24
CA ARG A 6 6.47 20.22 -10.30
C ARG A 6 6.61 19.68 -8.88
N ILE A 7 5.71 20.03 -7.96
CA ILE A 7 5.55 19.20 -6.78
C ILE A 7 5.22 17.85 -7.39
N ASP A 8 6.20 16.96 -7.32
CA ASP A 8 6.16 15.54 -7.62
C ASP A 8 4.74 14.96 -7.71
N ALA A 9 4.02 15.19 -8.81
CA ALA A 9 2.61 14.81 -8.90
C ALA A 9 2.45 13.29 -8.73
N GLY A 10 3.46 12.52 -9.17
CA GLY A 10 3.57 11.09 -8.91
C GLY A 10 3.79 10.75 -7.43
N ARG A 11 4.64 11.50 -6.70
CA ARG A 11 4.88 11.29 -5.26
C ARG A 11 3.64 11.67 -4.45
N GLY A 12 2.96 12.77 -4.82
CA GLY A 12 1.71 13.22 -4.21
C GLY A 12 0.56 12.24 -4.45
N LEU A 13 0.37 11.76 -5.69
CA LEU A 13 -0.59 10.71 -6.01
C LEU A 13 -0.27 9.40 -5.28
N GLY A 14 1.02 9.05 -5.19
CA GLY A 14 1.48 7.87 -4.46
C GLY A 14 1.16 7.91 -2.97
N GLN A 15 1.26 9.08 -2.33
CA GLN A 15 0.80 9.25 -0.95
C GLN A 15 -0.72 9.15 -0.79
N VAL A 16 -1.49 9.69 -1.74
CA VAL A 16 -2.96 9.55 -1.74
C VAL A 16 -3.37 8.09 -1.89
N VAL A 17 -2.73 7.35 -2.80
CA VAL A 17 -2.97 5.91 -2.96
C VAL A 17 -2.65 5.20 -1.64
N LEU A 18 -1.48 5.41 -1.05
CA LEU A 18 -1.10 4.84 0.25
C LEU A 18 -2.16 5.10 1.34
N ALA A 19 -2.67 6.32 1.46
CA ALA A 19 -3.71 6.65 2.42
C ALA A 19 -5.03 5.89 2.16
N VAL A 20 -5.43 5.72 0.89
CA VAL A 20 -6.62 4.92 0.52
C VAL A 20 -6.43 3.45 0.88
N LEU A 21 -5.23 2.91 0.64
CA LEU A 21 -4.90 1.51 0.96
C LEU A 21 -4.94 1.24 2.47
N GLU A 22 -4.45 2.18 3.29
CA GLU A 22 -4.54 2.12 4.75
C GLU A 22 -6.00 2.13 5.23
N ILE A 23 -6.86 2.98 4.65
CA ILE A 23 -8.30 3.01 4.97
C ILE A 23 -8.98 1.69 4.60
N LEU A 24 -8.63 1.09 3.46
CA LEU A 24 -9.18 -0.19 3.03
C LEU A 24 -8.79 -1.32 3.99
N ARG A 25 -7.54 -1.35 4.46
CA ARG A 25 -7.06 -2.31 5.47
C ARG A 25 -7.88 -2.22 6.76
N ASP A 26 -8.04 -1.01 7.29
CA ASP A 26 -8.84 -0.73 8.48
C ASP A 26 -10.30 -1.16 8.33
N LEU A 27 -10.89 -0.88 7.16
CA LEU A 27 -12.27 -1.25 6.87
C LEU A 27 -12.45 -2.77 6.84
N LEU A 28 -11.53 -3.48 6.18
CA LEU A 28 -11.59 -4.92 6.02
C LEU A 28 -11.39 -5.64 7.36
N GLU A 29 -10.48 -5.16 8.21
CA GLU A 29 -10.29 -5.67 9.57
C GLU A 29 -11.56 -5.51 10.41
N ARG A 30 -12.18 -4.32 10.38
CA ARG A 30 -13.45 -4.06 11.07
C ARG A 30 -14.61 -4.88 10.51
N GLN A 31 -14.64 -5.14 9.20
CA GLN A 31 -15.67 -5.99 8.59
C GLN A 31 -15.47 -7.47 8.93
N ALA A 32 -14.23 -7.95 9.00
CA ALA A 32 -13.93 -9.32 9.43
C ALA A 32 -14.45 -9.55 10.85
N LEU A 33 -14.12 -8.65 11.79
CA LEU A 33 -14.59 -8.71 13.19
C LEU A 33 -16.13 -8.70 13.27
N ARG A 34 -16.79 -7.74 12.61
CA ARG A 34 -18.26 -7.66 12.61
C ARG A 34 -18.92 -8.91 12.02
N ARG A 35 -18.32 -9.51 10.99
CA ARG A 35 -18.90 -10.68 10.33
C ARG A 35 -18.76 -11.95 11.17
N VAL A 36 -17.66 -12.07 11.91
CA VAL A 36 -17.44 -13.11 12.92
C VAL A 36 -18.45 -12.96 14.05
N ASP A 37 -18.58 -11.76 14.63
CA ASP A 37 -19.51 -11.51 15.74
C ASP A 37 -20.98 -11.74 15.38
N ASN A 38 -21.35 -11.45 14.14
CA ASN A 38 -22.73 -11.63 13.65
C ASN A 38 -23.01 -13.05 13.11
N GLY A 39 -22.05 -13.99 13.18
CA GLY A 39 -22.20 -15.36 12.66
C GLY A 39 -22.42 -15.44 11.14
N SER A 40 -22.05 -14.40 10.41
CA SER A 40 -22.36 -14.24 8.98
C SER A 40 -21.30 -14.82 8.04
N LEU A 41 -20.22 -15.37 8.59
CA LEU A 41 -19.21 -16.10 7.85
C LEU A 41 -18.92 -17.43 8.54
N SER A 42 -18.76 -18.49 7.75
CA SER A 42 -18.24 -19.75 8.28
C SER A 42 -16.75 -19.60 8.67
N PRO A 43 -16.20 -20.46 9.54
CA PRO A 43 -14.77 -20.46 9.87
C PRO A 43 -13.86 -20.49 8.63
N GLU A 44 -14.24 -21.26 7.61
CA GLU A 44 -13.50 -21.35 6.35
C GLU A 44 -13.53 -20.03 5.56
N GLU A 45 -14.65 -19.30 5.60
CA GLU A 45 -14.76 -17.99 4.95
C GLU A 45 -13.94 -16.92 5.66
N VAL A 46 -13.86 -16.99 6.99
CA VAL A 46 -12.98 -16.13 7.79
C VAL A 46 -11.52 -16.38 7.45
N GLU A 47 -11.12 -17.65 7.31
CA GLU A 47 -9.74 -18.00 6.95
C GLU A 47 -9.38 -17.55 5.54
N ARG A 48 -10.27 -17.77 4.54
CA ARG A 48 -10.05 -17.25 3.18
C ARG A 48 -9.96 -15.72 3.15
N LEU A 49 -10.78 -15.03 3.94
CA LEU A 49 -10.72 -13.58 4.05
C LEU A 49 -9.37 -13.14 4.64
N GLY A 50 -8.91 -13.78 5.71
CA GLY A 50 -7.58 -13.53 6.29
C GLY A 50 -6.45 -13.69 5.27
N GLN A 51 -6.46 -14.76 4.48
CA GLN A 51 -5.45 -15.00 3.44
C GLN A 51 -5.47 -13.92 2.34
N ALA A 52 -6.67 -13.48 1.92
CA ALA A 52 -6.81 -12.41 0.94
C ALA A 52 -6.25 -11.07 1.46
N LEU A 53 -6.45 -10.76 2.75
CA LEU A 53 -5.91 -9.55 3.37
C LEU A 53 -4.39 -9.57 3.45
N ILE A 54 -3.79 -10.71 3.80
CA ILE A 54 -2.32 -10.87 3.83
C ILE A 54 -1.73 -10.68 2.43
N ALA A 55 -2.36 -11.25 1.40
CA ALA A 55 -1.90 -11.09 0.02
C ALA A 55 -1.99 -9.62 -0.44
N LEU A 56 -3.05 -8.91 -0.05
CA LEU A 56 -3.22 -7.50 -0.33
C LEU A 56 -2.16 -6.63 0.36
N ASP A 57 -1.85 -6.91 1.62
CA ASP A 57 -0.84 -6.19 2.41
C ASP A 57 0.57 -6.32 1.79
N ARG A 58 0.91 -7.51 1.26
CA ARG A 58 2.18 -7.71 0.52
C ARG A 58 2.26 -6.88 -0.75
N GLN A 59 1.19 -6.85 -1.55
CA GLN A 59 1.14 -6.03 -2.76
C GLN A 59 1.25 -4.53 -2.44
N PHE A 60 0.69 -4.10 -1.30
CA PHE A 60 0.83 -2.72 -0.83
C PHE A 60 2.25 -2.39 -0.39
N ALA A 61 2.94 -3.32 0.25
CA ALA A 61 4.35 -3.14 0.62
C ALA A 61 5.22 -2.95 -0.64
N GLU A 62 5.05 -3.81 -1.66
CA GLU A 62 5.76 -3.69 -2.94
C GLU A 62 5.46 -2.35 -3.65
N LEU A 63 4.19 -1.94 -3.65
CA LEU A 63 3.79 -0.65 -4.24
C LEU A 63 4.36 0.54 -3.45
N ARG A 64 4.37 0.47 -2.12
CA ARG A 64 4.98 1.50 -1.26
C ARG A 64 6.47 1.62 -1.56
N GLU A 65 7.19 0.50 -1.67
CA GLU A 65 8.60 0.50 -2.04
C GLU A 65 8.80 1.13 -3.41
N ALA A 66 8.02 0.75 -4.42
CA ALA A 66 8.13 1.32 -5.78
C ALA A 66 7.88 2.83 -5.81
N ILE A 67 6.98 3.35 -4.98
CA ILE A 67 6.64 4.78 -4.90
C ILE A 67 7.66 5.57 -4.06
N THR A 68 8.25 4.95 -3.04
CA THR A 68 9.19 5.61 -2.11
C THR A 68 10.66 5.40 -2.50
N ALA A 69 10.95 4.45 -3.39
CA ALA A 69 12.24 4.26 -4.02
C ALA A 69 12.63 5.55 -4.74
N THR A 70 13.49 6.31 -4.08
CA THR A 70 14.19 7.44 -4.68
C THR A 70 15.36 6.81 -5.43
N GLU A 71 15.47 7.02 -6.75
CA GLU A 71 16.57 6.51 -7.59
C GLU A 71 17.89 6.52 -6.79
N PRO A 72 18.54 5.37 -6.54
CA PRO A 72 19.83 5.39 -5.88
C PRO A 72 20.81 6.13 -6.78
N ASP A 73 21.56 7.06 -6.17
CA ASP A 73 22.62 7.87 -6.79
C ASP A 73 23.35 7.10 -7.90
N ARG A 74 23.10 7.50 -9.16
CA ARG A 74 23.98 7.18 -10.29
C ARG A 74 25.22 8.07 -10.23
N GLU A 75 25.91 8.08 -9.10
CA GLU A 75 27.18 8.80 -8.95
C GLU A 75 28.15 7.87 -8.22
N ARG A 76 28.94 7.14 -9.02
CA ARG A 76 30.35 6.77 -8.81
C ARG A 76 30.68 5.48 -9.55
N ASN A 77 30.76 5.57 -10.87
CA ASN A 77 31.70 4.75 -11.62
C ASN A 77 32.20 5.55 -12.83
N ILE A 78 33.20 6.40 -12.59
CA ILE A 78 34.07 6.90 -13.64
C ILE A 78 35.31 5.98 -13.56
N PRO A 79 35.61 5.17 -14.59
CA PRO A 79 36.78 4.30 -14.54
C PRO A 79 38.05 5.18 -14.54
N SER A 80 39.02 4.82 -13.69
CA SER A 80 40.38 5.37 -13.72
C SER A 80 41.17 4.85 -14.91
#